data_AF-A0A353WIE4-F1
#
_entry.id   AF-A0A353WIE4-F1
#
_cell.length_a   1.000
_cell.length_b   1.000
_cell.length_c   1.000
_cell.angle_alpha   90.00
_cell.angle_beta   90.00
_cell.angle_gamma   90.00
#
_symmetry.space_group_name_H-M   'P 1'
#
loop_
_entity.id
_entity.type
_entity.pdbx_description
1 polymer ?
#
loop_
_entity_poly.entity_id
_entity_poly.type
_entity_poly.pdbx_seq_one_letter_code
_entity_poly.pdbx_strand_id
1 'polypeptide(L)'
;MENISMSIVAIGHNDESIEASINQALGELDLRDIIEGKLVAIKPNDTYADPGNLRGVTRGDTLRAVIRYIKQFNPKKIVATGGSGAAITYDVFKLAGMIDVLNEEKVEFFDHNTHPFEEVKLDFGPQRSIMVNPRVFEYETLISLAQHKMHATATVTLCLKNIALSYPAADYYGHPRDSMTGHDHNIFDDLQRFIVAMAKRFPIQLGIIVGHPSMIGTGPLDGKVIETGITIASKDAIAADAVGAKLFGFNHQAVRHLFEAGKLGLGKSDIVDINVKGVPLSEAISIFTQKAYGEELYF
;
A
#
# COMPACT_ATOMS: atom_id res chain seq x y z
N MET A 1 4.32 -27.77 20.51
CA MET A 1 4.49 -26.99 19.27
C MET A 1 3.18 -26.25 19.07
N GLU A 2 3.15 -24.95 19.38
CA GLU A 2 2.00 -24.12 19.01
C GLU A 2 1.89 -24.17 17.49
N ASN A 3 0.69 -24.47 16.98
CA ASN A 3 0.39 -24.34 15.56
C ASN A 3 0.51 -22.86 15.22
N ILE A 4 1.67 -22.42 14.76
CA ILE A 4 1.86 -21.06 14.28
C ILE A 4 0.99 -20.95 13.02
N SER A 5 -0.14 -20.25 13.15
CA SER A 5 -1.02 -19.98 12.01
C SER A 5 -0.21 -19.25 10.95
N MET A 6 -0.10 -19.85 9.77
CA MET A 6 0.49 -19.23 8.59
C MET A 6 -0.44 -18.13 8.07
N SER A 7 0.13 -17.05 7.54
CA SER A 7 -0.65 -16.00 6.87
C SER A 7 -0.92 -16.40 5.42
N ILE A 8 -2.13 -16.16 4.92
CA ILE A 8 -2.46 -16.41 3.51
C ILE A 8 -2.09 -15.17 2.70
N VAL A 9 -1.31 -15.35 1.64
CA VAL A 9 -1.06 -14.32 0.63
C VAL A 9 -1.51 -14.85 -0.71
N ALA A 10 -2.43 -14.14 -1.36
CA ALA A 10 -2.93 -14.49 -2.67
C ALA A 10 -2.19 -13.71 -3.76
N ILE A 11 -1.85 -14.38 -4.85
CA ILE A 11 -1.25 -13.77 -6.04
C ILE A 11 -2.15 -14.02 -7.24
N GLY A 12 -2.51 -12.94 -7.94
CA GLY A 12 -3.16 -12.96 -9.23
C GLY A 12 -2.22 -12.48 -10.32
N HIS A 13 -2.45 -12.93 -11.55
CA HIS A 13 -1.72 -12.48 -12.72
C HIS A 13 -2.61 -12.44 -13.94
N ASN A 14 -2.55 -11.33 -14.69
CA ASN A 14 -3.15 -11.25 -16.01
C ASN A 14 -2.46 -10.16 -16.83
N ASP A 15 -2.04 -10.49 -18.04
CA ASP A 15 -1.32 -9.57 -18.93
C ASP A 15 -2.20 -8.50 -19.59
N GLU A 16 -3.49 -8.76 -19.71
CA GLU A 16 -4.41 -7.93 -20.51
C GLU A 16 -5.39 -7.12 -19.64
N SER A 17 -5.72 -7.63 -18.45
CA SER A 17 -6.75 -7.08 -17.58
C SER A 17 -6.30 -7.07 -16.13
N ILE A 18 -5.94 -5.88 -15.63
CA ILE A 18 -5.60 -5.72 -14.22
C ILE A 18 -6.78 -6.05 -13.30
N GLU A 19 -8.02 -5.81 -13.76
CA GLU A 19 -9.23 -6.20 -13.04
C GLU A 19 -9.33 -7.72 -12.86
N ALA A 20 -8.98 -8.51 -13.89
CA ALA A 20 -8.96 -9.96 -13.77
C ALA A 20 -7.89 -10.45 -12.78
N SER A 21 -6.70 -9.85 -12.78
CA SER A 21 -5.62 -10.14 -11.83
C SER A 21 -6.04 -9.82 -10.38
N ILE A 22 -6.66 -8.65 -10.16
CA ILE A 22 -7.19 -8.25 -8.85
C ILE A 22 -8.29 -9.22 -8.38
N ASN A 23 -9.25 -9.54 -9.25
CA ASN A 23 -10.34 -10.47 -8.92
C ASN A 23 -9.81 -11.88 -8.60
N GLN A 24 -8.78 -12.35 -9.31
CA GLN A 24 -8.14 -13.63 -9.03
C GLN A 24 -7.50 -13.62 -7.63
N ALA A 25 -6.67 -12.62 -7.32
CA ALA A 25 -6.00 -12.54 -6.02
C ALA A 25 -7.02 -12.42 -4.87
N LEU A 26 -8.00 -11.52 -4.98
CA LEU A 26 -8.98 -11.32 -3.92
C LEU A 26 -9.93 -12.52 -3.77
N GLY A 27 -10.20 -13.27 -4.85
CA GLY A 27 -11.03 -14.49 -4.84
C GLY A 27 -10.47 -15.64 -4.00
N GLU A 28 -9.17 -15.61 -3.69
CA GLU A 28 -8.52 -16.60 -2.83
C GLU A 28 -8.65 -16.26 -1.32
N LEU A 29 -9.27 -15.12 -0.99
CA LEU A 29 -9.38 -14.62 0.38
C LEU A 29 -10.85 -14.56 0.83
N ASP A 30 -11.14 -14.99 2.06
CA ASP A 30 -12.40 -14.67 2.72
C ASP A 30 -12.30 -13.28 3.37
N LEU A 31 -13.02 -12.32 2.79
CA LEU A 31 -13.01 -10.92 3.20
C LEU A 31 -14.31 -10.48 3.89
N ARG A 32 -15.31 -11.37 4.04
CA ARG A 32 -16.63 -10.98 4.56
C ARG A 32 -16.53 -10.38 5.95
N ASP A 33 -15.71 -10.97 6.82
CA ASP A 33 -15.46 -10.55 8.20
C ASP A 33 -14.92 -9.12 8.33
N ILE A 34 -14.18 -8.65 7.33
CA ILE A 34 -13.59 -7.31 7.31
C ILE A 34 -14.31 -6.33 6.38
N ILE A 35 -15.32 -6.72 5.60
CA ILE A 35 -16.01 -5.79 4.67
C ILE A 35 -17.50 -5.63 4.99
N GLU A 36 -18.21 -6.72 5.30
CA GLU A 36 -19.67 -6.69 5.37
C GLU A 36 -20.17 -5.75 6.47
N GLY A 37 -21.02 -4.80 6.08
CA GLY A 37 -21.56 -3.79 7.00
C GLY A 37 -20.54 -2.79 7.57
N LYS A 38 -19.29 -2.77 7.07
CA LYS A 38 -18.21 -1.89 7.56
C LYS A 38 -18.10 -0.58 6.79
N LEU A 39 -17.63 0.47 7.46
CA LEU A 39 -17.05 1.65 6.81
C LEU A 39 -15.63 1.33 6.34
N VAL A 40 -15.48 1.13 5.03
CA VAL A 40 -14.23 0.69 4.38
C VAL A 40 -13.51 1.87 3.74
N ALA A 41 -12.30 2.15 4.20
CA ALA A 41 -11.36 3.07 3.56
C ALA A 41 -10.45 2.31 2.60
N ILE A 42 -10.39 2.75 1.35
CA ILE A 42 -9.40 2.30 0.36
C ILE A 42 -8.38 3.42 0.20
N LYS A 43 -7.10 3.11 0.40
CA LYS A 43 -6.01 4.08 0.29
C LYS A 43 -5.06 3.75 -0.88
N PRO A 44 -5.28 4.36 -2.07
CA PRO A 44 -4.35 4.27 -3.20
C PRO A 44 -2.97 4.86 -2.88
N ASN A 45 -1.96 4.54 -3.69
CA ASN A 45 -0.67 5.22 -3.65
C ASN A 45 -0.69 6.50 -4.48
N ASP A 46 -0.45 7.65 -3.85
CA ASP A 46 -0.72 9.00 -4.36
C ASP A 46 0.39 10.02 -3.99
N THR A 47 1.64 9.55 -3.85
CA THR A 47 2.73 10.39 -3.31
C THR A 47 2.95 11.69 -4.08
N TYR A 48 2.97 11.64 -5.41
CA TYR A 48 3.17 12.79 -6.30
C TYR A 48 2.80 12.40 -7.74
N ALA A 49 2.23 13.33 -8.50
CA ALA A 49 2.01 13.20 -9.92
C ALA A 49 2.00 14.58 -10.60
N ASP A 50 2.44 14.61 -11.86
CA ASP A 50 2.31 15.75 -12.76
C ASP A 50 1.90 15.25 -14.17
N PRO A 51 1.49 16.13 -15.11
CA PRO A 51 1.08 15.70 -16.45
C PRO A 51 2.12 14.90 -17.25
N GLY A 52 3.42 15.07 -16.95
CA GLY A 52 4.53 14.32 -17.54
C GLY A 52 4.96 13.09 -16.75
N ASN A 53 4.56 12.96 -15.47
CA ASN A 53 4.96 11.86 -14.61
C ASN A 53 3.80 11.32 -13.75
N LEU A 54 3.28 10.17 -14.18
CA LEU A 54 2.29 9.38 -13.43
C LEU A 54 2.86 8.02 -12.97
N ARG A 55 4.19 7.88 -12.97
CA ARG A 55 4.86 6.58 -12.79
C ARG A 55 4.73 6.03 -11.38
N GLY A 56 4.63 6.92 -10.39
CA GLY A 56 4.69 6.58 -8.96
C GLY A 56 3.33 6.48 -8.26
N VAL A 57 2.22 6.39 -9.00
CA VAL A 57 0.87 6.42 -8.43
C VAL A 57 -0.02 5.28 -8.94
N THR A 58 -0.96 4.86 -8.10
CA THR A 58 -2.01 3.91 -8.47
C THR A 58 -2.89 4.49 -9.58
N ARG A 59 -3.29 3.65 -10.53
CA ARG A 59 -4.13 4.04 -11.67
C ARG A 59 -5.62 3.93 -11.36
N GLY A 60 -6.43 4.73 -12.05
CA GLY A 60 -7.88 4.74 -11.89
C GLY A 60 -8.55 3.38 -12.13
N ASP A 61 -8.12 2.61 -13.13
CA ASP A 61 -8.62 1.26 -13.40
C ASP A 61 -8.34 0.26 -12.27
N THR A 62 -7.17 0.36 -11.63
CA THR A 62 -6.81 -0.42 -10.45
C THR A 62 -7.76 -0.10 -9.29
N LEU A 63 -8.01 1.18 -9.02
CA LEU A 63 -8.97 1.60 -7.99
C LEU A 63 -10.39 1.14 -8.32
N ARG A 64 -10.82 1.23 -9.59
CA ARG A 64 -12.14 0.79 -10.06
C ARG A 64 -12.35 -0.69 -9.78
N ALA A 65 -11.38 -1.53 -10.16
CA ALA A 65 -11.43 -2.96 -9.97
C ALA A 65 -11.59 -3.34 -8.49
N VAL A 66 -10.79 -2.72 -7.61
CA VAL A 66 -10.91 -2.96 -6.16
C VAL A 66 -12.27 -2.50 -5.65
N ILE A 67 -12.73 -1.29 -5.98
CA ILE A 67 -14.06 -0.80 -5.54
C ILE A 67 -15.17 -1.77 -5.95
N ARG A 68 -15.18 -2.23 -7.19
CA ARG A 68 -16.19 -3.17 -7.71
C ARG A 68 -16.15 -4.51 -7.00
N TYR A 69 -14.95 -5.02 -6.71
CA TYR A 69 -14.81 -6.26 -5.96
C TYR A 69 -15.34 -6.12 -4.53
N ILE A 70 -14.93 -5.06 -3.83
CA ILE A 70 -15.33 -4.80 -2.43
C ILE A 70 -16.84 -4.59 -2.29
N LYS A 71 -17.51 -3.94 -3.26
CA LYS A 71 -18.97 -3.75 -3.26
C LYS A 71 -19.77 -5.06 -3.18
N GLN A 72 -19.22 -6.18 -3.68
CA GLN A 72 -19.90 -7.48 -3.68
C GLN A 72 -20.16 -8.03 -2.26
N PHE A 73 -19.43 -7.52 -1.26
CA PHE A 73 -19.53 -7.93 0.15
C PHE A 73 -20.47 -7.05 0.97
N ASN A 74 -21.23 -6.14 0.34
CA ASN A 74 -22.18 -5.25 1.00
C ASN A 74 -21.56 -4.41 2.15
N PRO A 75 -20.49 -3.63 1.91
CA PRO A 75 -20.00 -2.68 2.91
C PRO A 75 -21.07 -1.63 3.23
N LYS A 76 -21.07 -1.12 4.46
CA LYS A 76 -21.95 0.00 4.84
C LYS A 76 -21.64 1.24 4.01
N LYS A 77 -20.36 1.49 3.77
CA LYS A 77 -19.87 2.60 2.96
C LYS A 77 -18.44 2.35 2.52
N ILE A 78 -18.10 2.80 1.31
CA ILE A 78 -16.72 2.84 0.81
C ILE A 78 -16.30 4.31 0.72
N VAL A 79 -15.07 4.59 1.16
CA VAL A 79 -14.40 5.87 1.00
C VAL A 79 -13.04 5.61 0.35
N ALA A 80 -12.75 6.26 -0.77
CA ALA A 80 -11.39 6.34 -1.28
C ALA A 80 -10.69 7.52 -0.62
N THR A 81 -9.62 7.21 0.08
CA THR A 81 -8.91 8.17 0.92
C THR A 81 -7.58 8.51 0.28
N GLY A 82 -7.14 9.74 0.45
CA GLY A 82 -5.84 10.20 -0.01
C GLY A 82 -5.12 10.99 1.10
N GLY A 83 -3.88 11.33 0.82
CA GLY A 83 -3.05 12.11 1.70
C GLY A 83 -1.68 12.15 1.07
N SER A 84 -1.60 12.88 -0.05
CA SER A 84 -0.40 12.97 -0.86
C SER A 84 0.76 13.52 -0.04
N GLY A 85 1.97 13.04 -0.34
CA GLY A 85 3.17 13.41 0.40
C GLY A 85 3.87 14.63 -0.18
N ALA A 86 3.64 14.98 -1.45
CA ALA A 86 4.42 15.98 -2.17
C ALA A 86 3.62 16.83 -3.15
N ALA A 87 2.30 16.72 -3.16
CA ALA A 87 1.41 17.52 -4.00
C ALA A 87 0.02 17.64 -3.35
N ILE A 88 -0.84 18.44 -3.97
CA ILE A 88 -2.26 18.48 -3.59
C ILE A 88 -2.90 17.13 -3.94
N THR A 89 -3.47 16.46 -2.94
CA THR A 89 -4.01 15.10 -3.06
C THR A 89 -5.05 14.99 -4.18
N TYR A 90 -5.98 15.96 -4.25
CA TYR A 90 -7.03 15.96 -5.28
C TYR A 90 -6.45 16.01 -6.70
N ASP A 91 -5.39 16.80 -6.92
CA ASP A 91 -4.77 16.93 -8.24
C ASP A 91 -4.07 15.62 -8.64
N VAL A 92 -3.40 14.95 -7.70
CA VAL A 92 -2.81 13.62 -7.94
C VAL A 92 -3.89 12.60 -8.30
N PHE A 93 -5.00 12.57 -7.56
CA PHE A 93 -6.12 11.68 -7.87
C PHE A 93 -6.73 11.97 -9.23
N LYS A 94 -6.88 13.24 -9.58
CA LYS A 94 -7.44 13.67 -10.87
C LYS A 94 -6.54 13.26 -12.02
N LEU A 95 -5.23 13.54 -11.93
CA LEU A 95 -4.24 13.18 -12.94
C LEU A 95 -4.13 11.66 -13.14
N ALA A 96 -4.29 10.87 -12.07
CA ALA A 96 -4.28 9.42 -12.13
C ALA A 96 -5.59 8.79 -12.65
N GLY A 97 -6.61 9.61 -12.95
CA GLY A 97 -7.95 9.14 -13.35
C GLY A 97 -8.77 8.53 -12.21
N MET A 98 -8.34 8.71 -10.96
CA MET A 98 -9.04 8.17 -9.80
C MET A 98 -10.30 8.97 -9.48
N ILE A 99 -10.31 10.30 -9.63
CA ILE A 99 -11.54 11.10 -9.40
C ILE A 99 -12.69 10.66 -10.31
N ASP A 100 -12.41 10.42 -11.59
CA ASP A 100 -13.43 10.00 -12.56
C ASP A 100 -14.06 8.66 -12.14
N VAL A 101 -13.22 7.71 -11.72
CA VAL A 101 -13.66 6.42 -11.17
C VAL A 101 -14.55 6.59 -9.95
N LEU A 102 -14.18 7.48 -9.02
CA LEU A 102 -14.98 7.71 -7.81
C LEU A 102 -16.35 8.30 -8.12
N ASN A 103 -16.43 9.18 -9.13
CA ASN A 103 -17.69 9.72 -9.61
C ASN A 103 -18.56 8.65 -10.29
N GLU A 104 -17.98 7.85 -11.18
CA GLU A 104 -18.64 6.73 -11.88
C GLU A 104 -19.19 5.71 -10.88
N GLU A 105 -18.37 5.33 -9.90
CA GLU A 105 -18.67 4.31 -8.90
C GLU A 105 -19.46 4.87 -7.70
N LYS A 106 -19.70 6.18 -7.65
CA LYS A 106 -20.39 6.90 -6.55
C LYS A 106 -19.76 6.63 -5.18
N VAL A 107 -18.44 6.72 -5.11
CA VAL A 107 -17.63 6.53 -3.90
C VAL A 107 -17.13 7.87 -3.39
N GLU A 108 -17.16 8.07 -2.07
CA GLU A 108 -16.65 9.29 -1.43
C GLU A 108 -15.13 9.39 -1.60
N PHE A 109 -14.63 10.57 -1.99
CA PHE A 109 -13.23 10.95 -1.85
C PHE A 109 -13.02 11.69 -0.52
N PHE A 110 -11.93 11.37 0.19
CA PHE A 110 -11.55 12.11 1.40
C PHE A 110 -10.03 12.37 1.44
N ASP A 111 -9.63 13.61 1.72
CA ASP A 111 -8.20 14.00 1.82
C ASP A 111 -7.78 14.21 3.28
N HIS A 112 -6.91 13.33 3.79
CA HIS A 112 -6.39 13.39 5.15
C HIS A 112 -5.42 14.54 5.40
N ASN A 113 -4.95 15.22 4.35
CA ASN A 113 -4.10 16.39 4.50
C ASN A 113 -4.88 17.63 4.94
N THR A 114 -6.21 17.62 4.93
CA THR A 114 -7.04 18.80 5.25
C THR A 114 -7.43 18.88 6.72
N HIS A 115 -7.58 20.09 7.26
CA HIS A 115 -8.03 20.32 8.65
C HIS A 115 -9.43 19.73 8.94
N PRO A 116 -9.75 19.40 10.21
CA PRO A 116 -8.95 19.60 11.42
C PRO A 116 -7.85 18.53 11.60
N PHE A 117 -6.88 18.82 12.47
CA PHE A 117 -5.87 17.83 12.89
C PHE A 117 -5.90 17.59 14.39
N GLU A 118 -5.62 16.35 14.76
CA GLU A 118 -5.41 15.94 16.14
C GLU A 118 -4.06 15.23 16.31
N GLU A 119 -3.46 15.41 17.48
CA GLU A 119 -2.19 14.80 17.83
C GLU A 119 -2.38 13.35 18.25
N VAL A 120 -1.58 12.46 17.69
CA VAL A 120 -1.59 11.02 17.96
C VAL A 120 -0.20 10.58 18.39
N LYS A 121 -0.11 9.98 19.57
CA LYS A 121 1.15 9.43 20.08
C LYS A 121 1.52 8.13 19.37
N LEU A 122 2.82 7.95 19.16
CA LEU A 122 3.45 6.73 18.67
C LEU A 122 4.29 6.11 19.79
N ASP A 123 4.25 4.79 19.91
CA ASP A 123 4.94 4.04 20.97
C ASP A 123 6.48 4.18 20.88
N PHE A 124 6.99 4.26 19.65
CA PHE A 124 8.41 4.34 19.34
C PHE A 124 8.62 4.99 17.96
N GLY A 125 9.88 5.04 17.54
CA GLY A 125 10.29 5.72 16.31
C GLY A 125 10.98 7.04 16.60
N PRO A 126 11.52 7.68 15.57
CA PRO A 126 12.16 8.98 15.73
C PRO A 126 11.13 10.03 16.16
N GLN A 127 9.96 10.03 15.51
CA GLN A 127 8.82 10.88 15.82
C GLN A 127 7.93 10.23 16.88
N ARG A 128 7.64 10.96 17.97
CA ARG A 128 6.85 10.45 19.11
C ARG A 128 5.37 10.77 19.04
N SER A 129 4.98 11.74 18.22
CA SER A 129 3.58 12.04 17.91
C SER A 129 3.43 12.61 16.51
N ILE A 130 2.28 12.39 15.89
CA ILE A 130 1.96 12.91 14.56
C ILE A 130 0.62 13.65 14.58
N MET A 131 0.47 14.62 13.69
CA MET A 131 -0.81 15.27 13.43
C MET A 131 -1.54 14.54 12.31
N VAL A 132 -2.78 14.11 12.56
CA VAL A 132 -3.62 13.42 11.57
C VAL A 132 -5.00 14.05 11.52
N ASN A 133 -5.70 13.89 10.39
CA ASN A 133 -7.13 14.19 10.35
C ASN A 133 -7.92 13.11 11.13
N PRO A 134 -8.84 13.48 12.05
CA PRO A 134 -9.56 12.52 12.91
C PRO A 134 -10.39 11.49 12.14
N ARG A 135 -10.68 11.75 10.85
CA ARG A 135 -11.37 10.81 9.96
C ARG A 135 -10.70 9.43 9.93
N VAL A 136 -9.37 9.34 10.13
CA VAL A 136 -8.65 8.06 10.15
C VAL A 136 -9.13 7.11 11.25
N PHE A 137 -9.77 7.62 12.30
CA PHE A 137 -10.31 6.82 13.42
C PHE A 137 -11.75 6.35 13.22
N GLU A 138 -12.43 6.85 12.19
CA GLU A 138 -13.80 6.43 11.88
C GLU A 138 -13.84 5.12 11.09
N TYR A 139 -12.77 4.80 10.36
CA TYR A 139 -12.73 3.64 9.49
C TYR A 139 -12.70 2.35 10.30
N GLU A 140 -13.61 1.42 9.98
CA GLU A 140 -13.62 0.10 10.59
C GLU A 140 -12.71 -0.89 9.84
N THR A 141 -12.44 -0.59 8.56
CA THR A 141 -11.56 -1.37 7.70
C THR A 141 -10.71 -0.44 6.86
N LEU A 142 -9.39 -0.61 6.96
CA LEU A 142 -8.39 0.04 6.14
C LEU A 142 -7.81 -0.94 5.13
N ILE A 143 -8.01 -0.62 3.85
CA ILE A 143 -7.41 -1.30 2.71
C ILE A 143 -6.27 -0.43 2.17
N SER A 144 -5.04 -0.90 2.22
CA SER A 144 -3.93 -0.23 1.52
C SER A 144 -3.86 -0.76 0.10
N LEU A 145 -4.12 0.11 -0.90
CA LEU A 145 -3.98 -0.18 -2.32
C LEU A 145 -2.67 0.41 -2.83
N ALA A 146 -1.59 -0.34 -2.68
CA ALA A 146 -0.24 0.11 -2.98
C ALA A 146 0.19 -0.23 -4.41
N GLN A 147 1.06 0.60 -4.96
CA GLN A 147 1.83 0.26 -6.15
C GLN A 147 3.01 -0.66 -5.76
N HIS A 148 3.28 -1.68 -6.56
CA HIS A 148 4.47 -2.52 -6.41
C HIS A 148 5.74 -1.74 -6.80
N LYS A 149 6.46 -1.19 -5.81
CA LYS A 149 7.51 -0.18 -6.07
C LYS A 149 8.71 -0.27 -5.14
N MET A 150 9.92 -0.28 -5.72
CA MET A 150 11.17 -0.02 -5.01
C MET A 150 11.31 1.45 -4.60
N HIS A 151 12.04 1.72 -3.52
CA HIS A 151 12.21 3.08 -3.00
C HIS A 151 13.64 3.31 -2.50
N ALA A 152 14.28 4.42 -2.90
CA ALA A 152 15.68 4.68 -2.58
C ALA A 152 15.97 4.71 -1.06
N THR A 153 15.11 5.33 -0.25
CA THR A 153 15.32 5.44 1.21
C THR A 153 14.68 4.32 2.04
N ALA A 154 13.60 3.73 1.56
CA ALA A 154 12.80 2.76 2.33
C ALA A 154 13.04 1.31 1.89
N THR A 155 13.85 1.08 0.84
CA THR A 155 13.96 -0.15 0.05
C THR A 155 12.71 -0.42 -0.80
N VAL A 156 11.52 -0.39 -0.21
CA VAL A 156 10.24 -0.61 -0.90
C VAL A 156 9.15 0.36 -0.43
N THR A 157 8.10 0.55 -1.23
CA THR A 157 6.90 1.30 -0.85
C THR A 157 5.83 0.38 -0.27
N LEU A 158 5.14 -0.38 -1.12
CA LEU A 158 4.15 -1.39 -0.73
C LEU A 158 3.12 -0.86 0.31
N CYS A 159 2.51 -1.72 1.12
CA CYS A 159 1.40 -1.33 1.98
C CYS A 159 1.83 -0.51 3.20
N LEU A 160 2.87 -0.93 3.93
CA LEU A 160 3.21 -0.29 5.21
C LEU A 160 3.64 1.16 5.02
N LYS A 161 4.54 1.44 4.06
CA LYS A 161 4.97 2.83 3.79
C LYS A 161 3.83 3.68 3.23
N ASN A 162 2.94 3.09 2.41
CA ASN A 162 1.84 3.81 1.79
C ASN A 162 0.91 4.44 2.83
N ILE A 163 0.62 3.73 3.93
CA ILE A 163 -0.14 4.30 5.06
C ILE A 163 0.74 5.20 5.92
N ALA A 164 1.95 4.75 6.27
CA ALA A 164 2.83 5.48 7.19
C ALA A 164 3.13 6.91 6.72
N LEU A 165 3.37 7.10 5.42
CA LEU A 165 3.62 8.41 4.82
C LEU A 165 2.39 9.03 4.15
N SER A 166 1.18 8.58 4.51
CA SER A 166 -0.04 9.26 4.09
C SER A 166 -0.77 9.96 5.23
N TYR A 167 -0.85 9.38 6.42
CA TYR A 167 -1.64 9.94 7.53
C TYR A 167 -1.07 11.21 8.21
N PRO A 168 0.25 11.37 8.40
CA PRO A 168 0.77 12.62 8.96
C PRO A 168 0.45 13.81 8.05
N ALA A 169 -0.43 14.72 8.45
CA ALA A 169 -1.04 15.67 7.52
C ALA A 169 -0.04 16.63 6.86
N ALA A 170 0.01 16.64 5.53
CA ALA A 170 0.95 17.48 4.78
C ALA A 170 0.62 18.99 4.89
N ASP A 171 -0.63 19.42 5.08
CA ASP A 171 -0.91 20.85 5.34
C ASP A 171 -0.35 21.31 6.70
N TYR A 172 -0.03 20.39 7.61
CA TYR A 172 0.64 20.69 8.88
C TYR A 172 2.17 20.70 8.75
N TYR A 173 2.74 19.67 8.10
CA TYR A 173 4.21 19.46 8.02
C TYR A 173 4.88 20.07 6.78
N GLY A 174 4.12 20.28 5.70
CA GLY A 174 4.60 20.75 4.42
C GLY A 174 4.24 19.87 3.22
N HIS A 175 4.32 20.47 2.03
CA HIS A 175 4.27 19.80 0.73
C HIS A 175 5.57 20.10 -0.02
N PRO A 176 6.57 19.21 -0.05
CA PRO A 176 6.55 17.83 0.43
C PRO A 176 6.65 17.69 1.96
N ARG A 177 6.17 16.56 2.48
CA ARG A 177 6.04 16.30 3.93
C ARG A 177 7.37 16.23 4.67
N ASP A 178 8.47 16.07 3.96
CA ASP A 178 9.82 16.12 4.50
C ASP A 178 10.41 17.53 4.55
N SER A 179 9.71 18.53 4.01
CA SER A 179 10.21 19.90 3.93
C SER A 179 10.36 20.59 5.29
N MET A 180 9.72 20.05 6.34
CA MET A 180 9.61 20.68 7.66
C MET A 180 9.04 22.11 7.58
N THR A 181 8.27 22.42 6.53
CA THR A 181 7.69 23.76 6.35
C THR A 181 6.45 23.91 7.21
N GLY A 182 6.60 24.61 8.33
CA GLY A 182 5.52 24.93 9.25
C GLY A 182 5.80 24.38 10.64
N HIS A 183 6.25 23.13 10.73
CA HIS A 183 6.51 22.44 12.00
C HIS A 183 7.67 21.45 11.88
N ASP A 184 8.58 21.50 12.84
CA ASP A 184 9.67 20.55 12.94
C ASP A 184 9.15 19.13 13.18
N HIS A 185 9.74 18.16 12.50
CA HIS A 185 9.53 16.74 12.72
C HIS A 185 10.80 15.96 12.39
N ASN A 186 10.91 14.74 12.90
CA ASN A 186 12.07 13.89 12.69
C ASN A 186 11.70 12.52 12.08
N ILE A 187 10.55 12.44 11.40
CA ILE A 187 10.06 11.24 10.67
C ILE A 187 11.19 10.55 9.87
N PHE A 188 12.05 11.34 9.22
CA PHE A 188 13.09 10.84 8.30
C PHE A 188 14.43 10.51 8.96
N ASP A 189 14.65 10.85 10.24
CA ASP A 189 15.86 10.46 10.99
C ASP A 189 15.98 8.93 11.09
N ASP A 190 14.85 8.24 11.21
CA ASP A 190 14.74 6.78 11.06
C ASP A 190 13.38 6.40 10.47
N LEU A 191 13.23 6.63 9.16
CA LEU A 191 12.02 6.32 8.40
C LEU A 191 11.58 4.86 8.58
N GLN A 192 12.54 3.93 8.69
CA GLN A 192 12.26 2.50 8.82
C GLN A 192 11.50 2.24 10.13
N ARG A 193 11.98 2.77 11.26
CA ARG A 193 11.28 2.66 12.55
C ARG A 193 9.97 3.41 12.58
N PHE A 194 9.89 4.56 11.91
CA PHE A 194 8.65 5.30 11.80
C PHE A 194 7.56 4.47 11.10
N ILE A 195 7.89 3.78 9.99
CA ILE A 195 6.95 2.89 9.28
C ILE A 195 6.42 1.79 10.21
N VAL A 196 7.27 1.18 11.03
CA VAL A 196 6.84 0.12 11.96
C VAL A 196 5.97 0.68 13.09
N ALA A 197 6.29 1.87 13.61
CA ALA A 197 5.46 2.55 14.61
C ALA A 197 4.07 2.86 14.05
N MET A 198 3.99 3.32 12.80
CA MET A 198 2.73 3.57 12.09
C MET A 198 1.93 2.28 11.86
N ALA A 199 2.58 1.20 11.41
CA ALA A 199 1.92 -0.10 11.22
C ALA A 199 1.32 -0.65 12.52
N LYS A 200 1.99 -0.43 13.66
CA LYS A 200 1.45 -0.78 14.98
C LYS A 200 0.26 0.09 15.37
N ARG A 201 0.34 1.40 15.10
CA ARG A 201 -0.70 2.37 15.52
C ARG A 201 -1.97 2.30 14.65
N PHE A 202 -1.80 2.03 13.37
CA PHE A 202 -2.85 2.00 12.34
C PHE A 202 -2.78 0.68 11.57
N PRO A 203 -3.34 -0.42 12.13
CA PRO A 203 -3.32 -1.73 11.48
C PRO A 203 -4.08 -1.71 10.15
N ILE A 204 -3.51 -2.35 9.12
CA ILE A 204 -4.11 -2.52 7.79
C ILE A 204 -4.83 -3.86 7.77
N GLN A 205 -6.14 -3.87 7.50
CA GLN A 205 -6.94 -5.10 7.47
C GLN A 205 -6.82 -5.84 6.14
N LEU A 206 -6.47 -5.15 5.06
CA LEU A 206 -6.21 -5.76 3.75
C LEU A 206 -5.11 -4.97 3.01
N GLY A 207 -3.98 -5.62 2.78
CA GLY A 207 -2.95 -5.13 1.88
C GLY A 207 -3.22 -5.62 0.47
N ILE A 208 -3.25 -4.70 -0.50
CA ILE A 208 -3.31 -5.01 -1.94
C ILE A 208 -2.14 -4.28 -2.61
N ILE A 209 -1.27 -5.03 -3.27
CA ILE A 209 -0.10 -4.51 -3.98
C ILE A 209 -0.29 -4.83 -5.45
N VAL A 210 -0.28 -3.81 -6.30
CA VAL A 210 -0.59 -3.97 -7.72
C VAL A 210 0.60 -3.52 -8.56
N GLY A 211 1.05 -4.41 -9.44
CA GLY A 211 2.12 -4.18 -10.39
C GLY A 211 1.64 -3.60 -11.73
N HIS A 212 0.79 -2.57 -11.64
CA HIS A 212 0.18 -1.86 -12.78
C HIS A 212 0.32 -0.33 -12.64
N PRO A 213 1.50 0.23 -12.96
CA PRO A 213 2.75 -0.48 -13.23
C PRO A 213 3.51 -0.83 -11.94
N SER A 214 4.41 -1.80 -12.03
CA SER A 214 5.50 -1.97 -11.07
C SER A 214 6.61 -0.92 -11.30
N MET A 215 7.40 -0.57 -10.27
CA MET A 215 8.56 0.32 -10.41
C MET A 215 9.83 -0.31 -9.82
N ILE A 216 10.90 -0.36 -10.62
CA ILE A 216 12.25 -0.79 -10.22
C ILE A 216 13.26 0.36 -10.26
N GLY A 217 14.40 0.19 -9.58
CA GLY A 217 15.48 1.18 -9.55
C GLY A 217 15.20 2.32 -8.56
N THR A 218 15.56 3.55 -8.93
CA THR A 218 15.55 4.70 -8.02
C THR A 218 14.17 5.34 -7.87
N GLY A 219 13.24 4.67 -7.17
CA GLY A 219 12.01 5.31 -6.70
C GLY A 219 12.29 6.40 -5.64
N PRO A 220 11.32 7.29 -5.35
CA PRO A 220 9.89 7.12 -5.57
C PRO A 220 9.36 7.56 -6.95
N LEU A 221 10.12 8.33 -7.73
CA LEU A 221 9.67 8.92 -9.00
C LEU A 221 10.57 8.62 -10.20
N ASP A 222 11.88 8.44 -9.96
CA ASP A 222 12.90 8.30 -11.02
C ASP A 222 13.15 6.85 -11.45
N GLY A 223 12.34 5.91 -10.94
CA GLY A 223 12.41 4.50 -11.28
C GLY A 223 11.90 4.19 -12.69
N LYS A 224 12.25 3.00 -13.18
CA LYS A 224 11.72 2.43 -14.43
C LYS A 224 10.40 1.73 -14.11
N VAL A 225 9.33 2.11 -14.83
CA VAL A 225 8.02 1.45 -14.73
C VAL A 225 7.90 0.29 -15.70
N ILE A 226 7.30 -0.81 -15.23
CA ILE A 226 7.10 -2.05 -15.99
C ILE A 226 5.69 -2.56 -15.70
N GLU A 227 4.96 -2.90 -16.76
CA GLU A 227 3.64 -3.53 -16.63
C GLU A 227 3.77 -5.01 -16.35
N THR A 228 3.48 -5.40 -15.11
CA THR A 228 3.65 -6.79 -14.65
C THR A 228 2.36 -7.58 -14.64
N GLY A 229 1.21 -6.93 -14.51
CA GLY A 229 -0.09 -7.62 -14.40
C GLY A 229 -0.25 -8.43 -13.12
N ILE A 230 0.71 -8.38 -12.20
CA ILE A 230 0.70 -9.10 -10.92
C ILE A 230 -0.08 -8.29 -9.88
N THR A 231 -0.93 -8.98 -9.12
CA THR A 231 -1.58 -8.45 -7.92
C THR A 231 -1.27 -9.36 -6.74
N ILE A 232 -0.90 -8.79 -5.60
CA ILE A 232 -0.70 -9.50 -4.34
C ILE A 232 -1.72 -8.98 -3.34
N ALA A 233 -2.40 -9.87 -2.61
CA ALA A 233 -3.36 -9.48 -1.58
C ALA A 233 -3.25 -10.34 -0.31
N SER A 234 -3.46 -9.73 0.86
CA SER A 234 -3.52 -10.46 2.13
C SER A 234 -4.22 -9.67 3.23
N LYS A 235 -4.90 -10.38 4.14
CA LYS A 235 -5.37 -9.81 5.42
C LYS A 235 -4.23 -9.55 6.42
N ASP A 236 -3.03 -10.01 6.12
CA ASP A 236 -1.79 -9.65 6.81
C ASP A 236 -0.93 -8.78 5.87
N ALA A 237 -0.98 -7.46 6.07
CA ALA A 237 -0.26 -6.51 5.22
C ALA A 237 1.27 -6.66 5.30
N ILE A 238 1.81 -7.20 6.41
CA ILE A 238 3.24 -7.48 6.53
C ILE A 238 3.59 -8.66 5.61
N ALA A 239 2.73 -9.68 5.55
CA ALA A 239 2.90 -10.82 4.65
C ALA A 239 2.76 -10.43 3.17
N ALA A 240 1.81 -9.55 2.85
CA ALA A 240 1.71 -8.98 1.50
C ALA A 240 2.99 -8.24 1.12
N ASP A 241 3.51 -7.37 1.99
CA ASP A 241 4.75 -6.63 1.73
C ASP A 241 5.97 -7.55 1.64
N ALA A 242 6.03 -8.64 2.42
CA ALA A 242 7.09 -9.64 2.32
C ALA A 242 7.10 -10.34 0.96
N VAL A 243 5.94 -10.74 0.45
CA VAL A 243 5.80 -11.34 -0.89
C VAL A 243 6.12 -10.31 -1.99
N GLY A 244 5.66 -9.06 -1.85
CA GLY A 244 6.00 -7.99 -2.78
C GLY A 244 7.51 -7.71 -2.80
N ALA A 245 8.15 -7.59 -1.64
CA ALA A 245 9.59 -7.43 -1.53
C ALA A 245 10.34 -8.62 -2.14
N LYS A 246 9.81 -9.84 -1.97
CA LYS A 246 10.40 -11.05 -2.56
C LYS A 246 10.42 -10.99 -4.07
N LEU A 247 9.41 -10.42 -4.76
CA LEU A 247 9.48 -10.25 -6.23
C LEU A 247 10.66 -9.38 -6.69
N PHE A 248 11.12 -8.43 -5.86
CA PHE A 248 12.34 -7.66 -6.13
C PHE A 248 13.65 -8.38 -5.77
N GLY A 249 13.59 -9.62 -5.30
CA GLY A 249 14.76 -10.37 -4.81
C GLY A 249 15.13 -10.09 -3.36
N PHE A 250 14.30 -9.37 -2.61
CA PHE A 250 14.57 -9.08 -1.21
C PHE A 250 13.93 -10.13 -0.29
N ASN A 251 14.74 -10.76 0.55
CA ASN A 251 14.23 -11.40 1.76
C ASN A 251 13.91 -10.32 2.81
N HIS A 252 13.06 -10.65 3.78
CA HIS A 252 12.60 -9.68 4.77
C HIS A 252 13.72 -9.01 5.57
N GLN A 253 14.87 -9.66 5.78
CA GLN A 253 16.04 -9.06 6.44
C GLN A 253 16.66 -7.90 5.63
N ALA A 254 16.47 -7.87 4.31
CA ALA A 254 16.93 -6.78 3.45
C ALA A 254 16.00 -5.54 3.50
N VAL A 255 14.81 -5.69 4.08
CA VAL A 255 13.83 -4.60 4.25
C VAL A 255 13.61 -4.37 5.73
N ARG A 256 14.36 -3.42 6.30
CA ARG A 256 14.46 -3.22 7.77
C ARG A 256 13.10 -3.11 8.46
N HIS A 257 12.15 -2.33 7.92
CA HIS A 257 10.82 -2.22 8.51
C HIS A 257 10.03 -3.54 8.51
N LEU A 258 10.18 -4.41 7.51
CA LEU A 258 9.55 -5.74 7.52
C LEU A 258 10.18 -6.65 8.56
N PHE A 259 11.52 -6.65 8.64
CA PHE A 259 12.24 -7.42 9.66
C PHE A 259 11.86 -7.00 11.09
N GLU A 260 11.82 -5.70 11.36
CA GLU A 260 11.42 -5.17 12.67
C GLU A 260 9.92 -5.43 12.97
N ALA A 261 9.03 -5.27 11.99
CA ALA A 261 7.60 -5.57 12.17
C ALA A 261 7.35 -7.05 12.50
N GLY A 262 8.05 -7.96 11.81
CA GLY A 262 7.99 -9.39 12.11
C GLY A 262 8.50 -9.73 13.51
N LYS A 263 9.63 -9.11 13.94
CA LYS A 263 10.17 -9.28 15.30
C LYS A 263 9.21 -8.80 16.40
N LEU A 264 8.40 -7.78 16.11
CA LEU A 264 7.38 -7.28 17.02
C LEU A 264 6.08 -8.09 16.98
N GLY A 265 5.98 -9.12 16.13
CA GLY A 265 4.79 -9.95 15.99
C GLY A 265 3.59 -9.22 15.37
N LEU A 266 3.82 -8.16 14.57
CA LEU A 266 2.74 -7.39 13.94
C LEU A 266 2.12 -8.11 12.74
N GLY A 267 2.80 -9.13 12.21
CA GLY A 267 2.40 -9.95 11.08
C GLY A 267 3.53 -10.91 10.69
N LYS A 268 3.33 -11.69 9.62
CA LYS A 268 4.33 -12.64 9.11
C LYS A 268 5.21 -11.98 8.06
N SER A 269 6.47 -11.74 8.40
CA SER A 269 7.44 -11.14 7.47
C SER A 269 8.27 -12.16 6.70
N ASP A 270 8.42 -13.39 7.21
CA ASP A 270 9.22 -14.42 6.56
C ASP A 270 8.36 -15.30 5.65
N ILE A 271 8.85 -15.60 4.45
CA ILE A 271 8.12 -16.38 3.43
C ILE A 271 7.81 -17.80 3.94
N VAL A 272 8.63 -18.35 4.84
CA VAL A 272 8.40 -19.68 5.43
C VAL A 272 7.12 -19.76 6.28
N ASP A 273 6.63 -18.62 6.77
CA ASP A 273 5.40 -18.51 7.57
C ASP A 273 4.18 -18.12 6.72
N ILE A 274 4.32 -18.11 5.39
CA ILE A 274 3.30 -17.61 4.45
C ILE A 274 2.80 -18.75 3.55
N ASN A 275 1.48 -18.88 3.47
CA ASN A 275 0.78 -19.76 2.53
C ASN A 275 0.40 -18.98 1.27
N VAL A 276 1.06 -19.25 0.15
CA VAL A 276 0.73 -18.58 -1.11
C VAL A 276 -0.43 -19.30 -1.80
N LYS A 277 -1.42 -18.52 -2.28
CA LYS A 277 -2.60 -18.96 -3.03
C LYS A 277 -2.68 -18.28 -4.39
N GLY A 278 -3.41 -18.87 -5.34
CA GLY A 278 -3.43 -18.42 -6.73
C GLY A 278 -2.13 -18.78 -7.46
N VAL A 279 -1.49 -17.78 -8.08
CA VAL A 279 -0.22 -17.97 -8.79
C VAL A 279 0.90 -18.34 -7.81
N PRO A 280 1.66 -19.44 -8.04
CA PRO A 280 2.79 -19.80 -7.21
C PRO A 280 3.86 -18.70 -7.16
N LEU A 281 4.47 -18.48 -5.99
CA LEU A 281 5.49 -17.45 -5.82
C LEU A 281 6.67 -17.58 -6.80
N SER A 282 7.14 -18.80 -7.06
CA SER A 282 8.21 -19.04 -8.03
C SER A 282 7.83 -18.64 -9.46
N GLU A 283 6.56 -18.83 -9.83
CA GLU A 283 6.04 -18.42 -11.14
C GLU A 283 5.89 -16.89 -11.19
N ALA A 284 5.37 -16.28 -10.13
CA ALA A 284 5.27 -14.82 -10.03
C ALA A 284 6.65 -14.13 -10.11
N ILE A 285 7.69 -14.72 -9.51
CA ILE A 285 9.07 -14.23 -9.63
C ILE A 285 9.53 -14.33 -11.08
N SER A 286 9.35 -15.49 -11.73
CA SER A 286 9.74 -15.69 -13.13
C SER A 286 9.04 -14.69 -14.07
N ILE A 287 7.72 -14.51 -13.93
CA ILE A 287 6.94 -13.51 -14.67
C ILE A 287 7.50 -12.11 -14.44
N PHE A 288 7.73 -11.73 -13.18
CA PHE A 288 8.23 -10.42 -12.83
C PHE A 288 9.60 -10.16 -13.45
N THR A 289 10.56 -11.07 -13.30
CA THR A 289 11.92 -10.87 -13.76
C THR A 289 12.02 -10.91 -15.28
N GLN A 290 11.21 -11.74 -15.95
CA GLN A 290 11.13 -11.76 -17.41
C GLN A 290 10.68 -10.40 -17.95
N LYS A 291 9.67 -9.78 -17.32
CA LYS A 291 9.18 -8.46 -17.73
C LYS A 291 10.12 -7.32 -17.33
N ALA A 292 10.76 -7.42 -16.16
CA ALA A 292 11.61 -6.35 -15.62
C ALA A 292 13.00 -6.33 -16.27
N TYR A 293 13.58 -7.51 -16.49
CA TYR A 293 14.98 -7.71 -16.84
C TYR A 293 15.19 -8.48 -18.15
N GLY A 294 14.14 -9.11 -18.71
CA GLY A 294 14.25 -9.93 -19.91
C GLY A 294 14.75 -11.36 -19.65
N GLU A 295 14.76 -11.79 -18.38
CA GLU A 295 15.24 -13.10 -17.96
C GLU A 295 14.36 -13.68 -16.83
N GLU A 296 14.02 -14.97 -16.94
CA GLU A 296 13.34 -15.73 -15.90
C GLU A 296 14.30 -16.14 -14.78
N LEU A 297 14.02 -15.73 -13.54
CA LEU A 297 14.80 -16.09 -12.36
C LEU A 297 13.93 -16.86 -11.35
N TYR A 298 14.59 -17.62 -10.48
CA TYR A 298 13.94 -18.49 -9.50
C TYR A 298 14.74 -18.44 -8.19
N PHE A 299 14.30 -17.64 -7.21
CA PHE A 299 15.02 -17.41 -5.93
C PHE A 299 14.09 -17.31 -4.72
#